data_AF-K0DUD7-F1
#
_entry.id   AF-K0DUD7-F1
#
_cell.length_a   1.000
_cell.length_b   1.000
_cell.length_c   1.000
_cell.angle_alpha   90.00
_cell.angle_beta   90.00
_cell.angle_gamma   90.00
#
_symmetry.space_group_name_H-M   'P 1'
#
loop_
_entity.id
_entity.type
_entity.pdbx_description
1 polymer ?
#
loop_
_entity_poly.entity_id
_entity_poly.type
_entity_poly.pdbx_seq_one_letter_code
_entity_poly.pdbx_strand_id
1 'polypeptide(L)' 'MIEHALKSVDADAKVDVDVDKQTVSVDSWLMPEEFIVAFTDEDLDVAITEW' A
#
# COMPACT_ATOMS: atom_id res chain seq x y z
N MET A 1 5.61 4.52 8.74
CA MET A 1 4.42 3.66 9.05
C MET A 1 3.69 3.52 7.74
N ILE A 2 3.54 2.29 7.24
CA ILE A 2 3.16 2.07 5.84
C ILE A 2 1.80 2.68 5.48
N GLU A 3 0.84 2.75 6.41
CA GLU A 3 -0.44 3.42 6.19
C GLU A 3 -0.26 4.91 5.81
N HIS A 4 0.65 5.62 6.48
CA HIS A 4 0.90 7.04 6.20
C HIS A 4 1.57 7.23 4.83
N ALA A 5 2.49 6.33 4.46
CA ALA A 5 3.14 6.36 3.15
C ALA A 5 2.11 6.12 2.03
N LEU A 6 1.21 5.14 2.20
CA LEU A 6 0.14 4.87 1.23
C LEU A 6 -0.85 6.03 1.12
N LYS A 7 -1.18 6.68 2.25
CA LYS A 7 -2.02 7.88 2.26
C LYS A 7 -1.36 9.12 1.66
N SER A 8 -0.04 9.11 1.42
CA SER A 8 0.63 10.18 0.68
C SER A 8 0.42 10.07 -0.83
N VAL A 9 0.12 8.87 -1.34
CA VAL A 9 -0.22 8.60 -2.75
C VAL A 9 -1.69 8.92 -3.00
N ASP A 10 -2.57 8.42 -2.14
CA ASP A 10 -4.00 8.72 -2.15
C ASP A 10 -4.51 8.95 -0.72
N ALA A 11 -4.84 10.19 -0.40
CA ALA A 11 -5.30 10.59 0.93
C ALA A 11 -6.66 9.96 1.30
N ASP A 12 -7.48 9.61 0.31
CA ASP A 12 -8.81 9.03 0.51
C ASP A 12 -8.80 7.48 0.47
N ALA A 13 -7.64 6.86 0.23
CA ALA A 13 -7.52 5.41 0.21
C ALA A 13 -7.84 4.80 1.58
N LYS A 14 -8.60 3.70 1.59
CA LYS A 14 -8.75 2.86 2.80
C LYS A 14 -7.63 1.83 2.79
N VAL A 15 -6.85 1.84 3.86
CA VAL A 15 -5.70 0.95 4.01
C VAL A 15 -5.95 0.05 5.21
N ASP A 16 -5.82 -1.26 4.99
CA ASP A 16 -5.83 -2.28 6.03
C ASP A 16 -4.49 -3.01 6.03
N VAL A 17 -3.80 -3.02 7.18
CA VAL A 17 -2.48 -3.63 7.33
C VAL A 17 -2.59 -4.85 8.24
N ASP A 18 -2.39 -6.02 7.67
CA ASP A 18 -2.29 -7.28 8.41
C ASP A 18 -0.82 -7.66 8.57
N VAL A 19 -0.28 -7.39 9.76
CA VAL A 19 1.13 -7.67 10.09
C VAL A 19 1.38 -9.17 10.25
N ASP A 20 0.39 -9.94 10.72
CA ASP A 20 0.53 -11.38 10.92
C ASP A 20 0.63 -12.12 9.57
N LYS A 21 -0.09 -11.64 8.55
CA LYS A 21 -0.02 -12.18 7.18
C LYS A 21 0.98 -11.46 6.28
N GLN A 22 1.56 -10.35 6.74
CA GLN A 22 2.41 -9.45 5.95
C GLN A 22 1.70 -8.97 4.67
N THR A 23 0.41 -8.69 4.75
CA THR A 23 -0.40 -8.22 3.62
C THR A 23 -0.96 -6.83 3.90
N VAL A 24 -1.00 -6.01 2.86
CA VAL A 24 -1.67 -4.71 2.91
C VAL A 24 -2.78 -4.70 1.85
N SER A 25 -4.00 -4.38 2.29
CA SER A 25 -5.14 -4.19 1.40
C SER A 25 -5.38 -2.70 1.23
N VAL A 26 -5.45 -2.24 -0.02
CA VAL A 26 -5.69 -0.83 -0.36
C VAL A 26 -6.93 -0.74 -1.23
N ASP A 27 -7.96 -0.04 -0.72
CA ASP A 27 -9.17 0.33 -1.46
C ASP A 27 -8.98 1.77 -1.95
N SER A 28 -8.70 1.92 -3.24
CA SER A 28 -8.41 3.20 -3.90
C SER A 28 -8.97 3.22 -5.32
N TRP A 29 -9.13 4.42 -5.87
CA TRP A 29 -9.45 4.65 -7.27
C TRP A 29 -8.24 4.59 -8.19
N LEU A 30 -7.03 4.59 -7.62
CA LEU A 30 -5.77 4.50 -8.36
C LEU A 30 -5.40 3.05 -8.66
N MET A 31 -4.49 2.89 -9.62
CA MET A 31 -3.94 1.57 -9.95
C MET A 31 -3.00 1.09 -8.85
N PRO A 32 -2.94 -0.23 -8.56
CA PRO A 32 -2.07 -0.78 -7.53
C PRO A 32 -0.58 -0.42 -7.70
N GLU A 33 -0.12 -0.27 -8.94
CA GLU A 33 1.26 0.06 -9.28
C GLU A 33 1.69 1.43 -8.71
N GLU A 34 0.78 2.39 -8.60
CA GLU A 34 1.07 3.72 -8.03
C GLU A 34 1.44 3.64 -6.54
N PHE A 35 0.96 2.60 -5.84
CA PHE A 35 1.26 2.39 -4.43
C PHE A 35 2.60 1.69 -4.18
N ILE A 36 3.17 1.00 -5.18
CA ILE A 36 4.45 0.28 -5.04
C ILE A 36 5.59 1.23 -4.64
N VAL A 37 5.55 2.47 -5.13
CA VAL A 37 6.55 3.50 -4.82
C VAL A 37 6.59 3.78 -3.32
N ALA A 38 5.43 3.86 -2.66
CA ALA A 38 5.35 4.11 -1.22
C ALA A 38 5.93 2.97 -0.36
N PHE A 39 5.95 1.74 -0.86
CA PHE A 39 6.65 0.63 -0.21
C PHE A 39 8.16 0.69 -0.45
N THR A 40 8.57 1.05 -1.67
CA THR A 40 9.99 1.18 -2.02
C THR A 40 10.68 2.28 -1.21
N ASP A 41 10.00 3.41 -0.97
CA ASP A 41 10.50 4.50 -0.12
C ASP A 41 10.71 4.08 1.35
N GLU A 42 10.03 3.02 1.80
CA GLU A 42 10.21 2.44 3.14
C GLU A 42 11.15 1.21 3.11
N ASP A 43 11.92 1.00 2.03
CA ASP A 43 12.82 -0.15 1.79
C ASP A 43 12.09 -1.52 1.85
N LEU A 44 10.82 -1.57 1.46
CA LEU A 44 10.00 -2.79 1.44
C LEU A 44 9.84 -3.32 0.01
N ASP A 45 10.15 -4.60 -0.17
CA ASP A 45 9.91 -5.33 -1.42
C ASP A 45 8.51 -5.96 -1.40
N VAL A 46 7.66 -5.57 -2.34
CA VAL A 46 6.25 -5.99 -2.41
C VAL A 46 5.86 -6.45 -3.80
N ALA A 47 4.85 -7.32 -3.85
CA ALA A 47 4.25 -7.77 -5.10
C ALA A 47 2.72 -7.68 -4.99
N ILE A 48 2.06 -7.33 -6.09
CA ILE A 48 0.59 -7.34 -6.18
C ILE A 48 0.14 -8.79 -6.24
N THR A 49 -0.64 -9.22 -5.26
CA THR A 49 -1.17 -10.59 -5.19
C THR A 49 -2.56 -10.69 -5.83
N GLU A 50 -3.39 -9.64 -5.69
CA GLU A 50 -4.79 -9.57 -6.12
C GLU A 50 -5.15 -8.12 -6.49
N TRP A 51 -6.01 -7.90 -7.50
CA TRP A 51 -6.46 -6.58 -7.99
C TRP A 51 -7.95 -6.60 -8.38
#